data_AF-A0A813INS6-F1
#
_entry.id   AF-A0A813INS6-F1
#
_cell.length_a   1.000
_cell.length_b   1.000
_cell.length_c   1.000
_cell.angle_alpha   90.00
_cell.angle_beta   90.00
_cell.angle_gamma   90.00
#
_symmetry.space_group_name_H-M   'P 1'
#
loop_
_entity.id
_entity.type
_entity.pdbx_description
1 polymer ?
#
loop_
_entity_poly.entity_id
_entity_poly.type
_entity_poly.pdbx_seq_one_letter_code
_entity_poly.pdbx_strand_id
1 'polypeptide(L)'
;LALRTAADAVSGAAAAIGAVAAEVAGTSVQQVGDLVPASALGTPARGHTAINTPYGGLMPGHRMHHTGPWVAGPSTAFVTFRTLQAACIACQVVLDEDAVKGFELLAEPAPEPRDVIWHNVARHQAQLLVRQFFVEVTLLIGLAFWSVPVSLLQVWCSLTRLSHLLPWLQLPASVLGMDSLLTVYLPVLGLLALLEVIPAVLHGLASRYEGVKTESNLQMHTMRRYWRFQLATIGVTALSGSVSYSIKTILDEPSSVFWALGQSLPQVSVYFLATVLSSALVVGPVSLLRLPLLAKLAGRAASN
;
A
#
# COMPACT_ATOMS: atom_id res chain seq x y z
N LEU A 1 -13.86 -29.24 12.27
CA LEU A 1 -14.44 -29.33 10.90
C LEU A 1 -14.14 -28.09 10.07
N ALA A 2 -14.42 -26.87 10.57
CA ALA A 2 -14.23 -25.61 9.84
C ALA A 2 -12.79 -25.29 9.36
N LEU A 3 -11.77 -25.74 10.10
CA LEU A 3 -10.36 -25.53 9.70
C LEU A 3 -9.91 -26.47 8.57
N ARG A 4 -10.51 -27.67 8.44
CA ARG A 4 -10.25 -28.57 7.31
C ARG A 4 -10.91 -28.06 6.03
N THR A 5 -12.16 -27.60 6.14
CA THR A 5 -12.88 -27.04 4.99
C THR A 5 -12.24 -25.76 4.45
N ALA A 6 -11.64 -24.93 5.31
CA ALA A 6 -10.88 -23.75 4.87
C ALA A 6 -9.56 -24.12 4.18
N ALA A 7 -8.85 -25.14 4.68
CA ALA A 7 -7.63 -25.64 4.05
C ALA A 7 -7.91 -26.30 2.69
N ASP A 8 -9.01 -27.04 2.57
CA ASP A 8 -9.44 -27.68 1.33
C ASP A 8 -9.96 -26.67 0.30
N ALA A 9 -10.58 -25.56 0.75
CA ALA A 9 -10.99 -24.47 -0.13
C ALA A 9 -9.78 -23.66 -0.66
N VAL A 10 -8.75 -23.45 0.17
CA VAL A 10 -7.52 -22.76 -0.23
C VAL A 10 -6.68 -23.63 -1.18
N SER A 11 -6.61 -24.94 -0.96
CA SER A 11 -5.91 -25.85 -1.88
C SER A 11 -6.64 -25.99 -3.22
N GLY A 12 -7.98 -26.05 -3.21
CA GLY A 12 -8.80 -26.06 -4.42
C GLY A 12 -8.69 -24.75 -5.23
N ALA A 13 -8.65 -23.60 -4.55
CA ALA A 13 -8.44 -22.31 -5.21
C ALA A 13 -7.03 -22.20 -5.82
N ALA A 14 -5.99 -22.66 -5.12
CA ALA A 14 -4.62 -22.67 -5.65
C ALA A 14 -4.47 -23.59 -6.87
N ALA A 15 -5.12 -24.76 -6.86
CA ALA A 15 -5.14 -25.68 -8.00
C ALA A 15 -5.90 -25.10 -9.20
N ALA A 16 -7.03 -24.44 -8.98
CA ALA A 16 -7.80 -23.78 -10.03
C ALA A 16 -7.04 -22.59 -10.65
N ILE A 17 -6.35 -21.80 -9.83
CA ILE A 17 -5.49 -20.71 -10.32
C ILE A 17 -4.32 -21.26 -11.13
N GLY A 18 -3.70 -22.37 -10.70
CA GLY A 18 -2.64 -23.04 -11.44
C GLY A 18 -3.10 -23.61 -12.79
N ALA A 19 -4.28 -24.21 -12.84
CA ALA A 19 -4.86 -24.76 -14.07
C ALA A 19 -5.23 -23.66 -15.08
N VAL A 20 -5.85 -22.56 -14.60
CA VAL A 20 -6.17 -21.39 -15.44
C VAL A 20 -4.89 -20.71 -15.92
N ALA A 21 -3.85 -20.60 -15.09
CA ALA A 21 -2.57 -20.06 -15.49
C ALA A 21 -1.89 -20.91 -16.57
N ALA A 22 -1.98 -22.24 -16.49
CA ALA A 22 -1.43 -23.16 -17.50
C ALA A 22 -2.21 -23.09 -18.84
N GLU A 23 -3.54 -22.97 -18.79
CA GLU A 23 -4.39 -22.86 -19.98
C GLU A 23 -4.21 -21.50 -20.68
N VAL A 24 -4.08 -20.42 -19.91
CA VAL A 24 -3.78 -19.06 -20.42
C VAL A 24 -2.34 -18.99 -20.98
N ALA A 25 -1.38 -19.68 -20.37
CA ALA A 25 -0.02 -19.80 -20.90
C ALA A 25 0.01 -20.58 -22.22
N GLY A 26 -0.72 -21.69 -22.32
CA GLY A 26 -0.80 -22.50 -23.55
C GLY A 26 -1.48 -21.78 -24.72
N THR A 27 -2.56 -21.04 -24.45
CA THR A 27 -3.31 -20.30 -25.47
C THR A 27 -2.60 -19.03 -25.94
N SER A 28 -1.89 -18.32 -25.05
CA SER A 28 -1.09 -17.15 -25.42
C SER A 28 0.13 -17.51 -26.27
N VAL A 29 0.81 -18.63 -25.99
CA VAL A 29 1.96 -19.08 -26.79
C VAL A 29 1.55 -19.47 -28.22
N GLN A 30 0.40 -20.12 -28.41
CA GLN A 30 -0.09 -20.45 -29.76
C GLN A 30 -0.58 -19.23 -30.54
N GLN A 31 -1.29 -18.29 -29.91
CA GLN A 31 -1.72 -17.06 -30.59
C GLN A 31 -0.55 -16.15 -30.98
N VAL A 32 0.53 -16.11 -30.20
CA VAL A 32 1.73 -15.34 -30.54
C VAL A 32 2.50 -15.98 -31.71
N GLY A 33 2.51 -17.31 -31.80
CA GLY A 33 3.14 -18.05 -32.92
C GLY A 33 2.51 -17.74 -34.29
N ASP A 34 1.20 -17.52 -34.33
CA ASP A 34 0.47 -17.21 -35.57
C ASP A 34 0.55 -15.73 -35.98
N LEU A 35 0.86 -14.83 -35.03
CA LEU A 35 0.90 -13.38 -35.25
C LEU A 35 2.31 -12.83 -35.58
N VAL A 36 3.37 -13.61 -35.35
CA VAL A 36 4.75 -13.22 -35.64
C VAL A 36 5.20 -13.83 -36.97
N PRO A 37 5.20 -13.08 -38.10
CA PRO A 37 5.74 -13.60 -39.34
C PRO A 37 7.23 -13.90 -39.18
N ALA A 38 7.72 -15.00 -39.76
CA ALA A 38 9.13 -15.42 -39.69
C ALA A 38 10.14 -14.34 -40.18
N SER A 39 9.66 -13.31 -40.87
CA SER A 39 10.43 -12.12 -41.29
C SER A 39 10.68 -11.10 -40.17
N ALA A 40 9.93 -11.15 -39.05
CA ALA A 40 10.15 -10.30 -37.87
C ALA A 40 11.24 -10.86 -36.94
N LEU A 41 11.50 -12.18 -37.03
CA LEU A 41 12.67 -12.84 -36.45
C LEU A 41 13.90 -12.59 -37.33
N GLY A 42 14.34 -11.33 -37.39
CA GLY A 42 15.65 -11.01 -37.93
C GLY A 42 16.74 -11.75 -37.16
N THR A 43 17.76 -12.24 -37.86
CA THR A 43 19.00 -12.75 -37.27
C THR A 43 19.47 -11.83 -36.14
N PRO A 44 20.01 -12.36 -35.02
CA PRO A 44 20.39 -11.54 -33.88
C PRO A 44 21.44 -10.53 -34.32
N ALA A 45 21.00 -9.31 -34.61
CA ALA A 45 21.89 -8.18 -34.81
C ALA A 45 22.60 -7.99 -33.47
N ARG A 46 23.94 -8.08 -33.48
CA ARG A 46 24.80 -7.75 -32.33
C ARG A 46 24.30 -6.48 -31.66
N GLY A 47 23.57 -6.65 -30.56
CA GLY A 47 22.95 -5.57 -29.82
C GLY A 47 24.01 -4.74 -29.13
N HIS A 48 24.14 -3.48 -29.52
CA HIS A 48 24.91 -2.51 -28.76
C HIS A 48 24.04 -2.06 -27.57
N THR A 49 24.36 -2.51 -26.36
CA THR A 49 23.75 -2.03 -25.12
C THR A 49 24.30 -0.65 -24.78
N ALA A 50 23.66 0.40 -25.28
CA ALA A 50 23.91 1.77 -24.84
C ALA A 50 22.97 2.10 -23.67
N ILE A 51 23.47 1.95 -22.45
CA ILE A 51 22.81 2.51 -21.25
C ILE A 51 23.11 4.02 -21.25
N ASN A 52 22.26 4.81 -21.89
CA ASN A 52 22.30 6.27 -21.79
C ASN A 52 21.18 6.72 -20.85
N THR A 53 21.52 6.99 -19.60
CA THR A 53 20.63 7.69 -18.66
C THR A 53 20.82 9.21 -18.79
N PRO A 54 19.75 10.03 -18.72
CA PRO A 54 19.84 11.48 -18.88
C PRO A 54 20.36 12.24 -17.65
N TYR A 55 20.67 11.55 -16.55
CA TYR A 55 21.32 12.18 -15.38
C TYR A 55 22.71 11.60 -15.23
N GLY A 56 23.70 12.43 -15.58
CA GLY A 56 25.12 12.12 -15.57
C GLY A 56 25.57 11.58 -14.22
N GLY A 57 25.91 10.29 -14.23
CA GLY A 57 26.44 9.57 -13.10
C GLY A 57 27.02 8.24 -13.55
N LEU A 58 27.83 8.27 -14.62
CA LEU A 58 28.98 7.39 -14.90
C LEU A 58 29.63 7.88 -16.22
N MET A 59 30.77 8.56 -16.07
CA MET A 59 31.79 8.99 -17.05
C MET A 59 31.47 8.89 -18.57
N PRO A 60 31.57 10.00 -19.35
CA PRO A 60 31.47 9.94 -20.80
C PRO A 60 32.69 9.25 -21.41
N GLY A 61 32.49 8.14 -22.11
CA GLY A 61 33.52 7.49 -22.94
C GLY A 61 33.69 5.99 -22.74
N HIS A 62 33.11 5.38 -21.71
CA HIS A 62 33.22 3.93 -21.53
C HIS A 62 32.11 3.18 -22.27
N ARG A 63 32.41 2.87 -23.53
CA ARG A 63 31.73 1.80 -24.29
C ARG A 63 32.10 0.48 -23.60
N MET A 64 31.21 -0.07 -22.78
CA MET A 64 31.43 -1.38 -22.14
C MET A 64 31.35 -2.49 -23.20
N HIS A 65 32.48 -2.76 -23.86
CA HIS A 65 32.69 -4.01 -24.58
C HIS A 65 32.98 -5.10 -23.53
N HIS A 66 31.97 -5.92 -23.20
CA HIS A 66 32.15 -7.03 -22.27
C HIS A 66 33.11 -8.07 -22.88
N THR A 67 34.38 -8.00 -22.49
CA THR A 67 35.46 -8.93 -22.88
C THR A 67 36.21 -9.42 -21.64
N GLY A 68 35.46 -9.83 -20.61
CA GLY A 68 35.98 -10.42 -19.37
C GLY A 68 34.96 -11.38 -18.73
N PRO A 69 35.34 -12.11 -17.66
CA PRO A 69 34.43 -13.01 -16.95
C PRO A 69 33.24 -12.23 -16.38
N TRP A 70 32.04 -12.81 -16.39
CA TRP A 70 30.80 -12.20 -15.93
C TRP A 70 30.88 -11.79 -14.44
N VAL A 71 31.30 -10.56 -14.17
CA VAL A 71 31.11 -9.94 -12.86
C VAL A 71 29.62 -9.63 -12.75
N ALA A 72 28.96 -10.15 -11.72
CA ALA A 72 27.51 -10.01 -11.52
C ALA A 72 27.12 -8.53 -11.41
N GLY A 73 26.69 -7.95 -12.53
CA GLY A 73 26.06 -6.64 -12.58
C GLY A 73 24.67 -6.64 -11.93
N PRO A 74 24.05 -5.47 -11.76
CA PRO A 74 22.69 -5.38 -11.26
C PRO A 74 21.73 -6.18 -12.15
N SER A 75 20.81 -6.94 -11.55
CA SER A 75 19.88 -7.84 -12.26
C SER A 75 18.73 -7.08 -12.97
N THR A 76 18.90 -5.79 -13.26
CA THR A 76 17.87 -4.90 -13.78
C THR A 76 18.50 -3.93 -14.77
N ALA A 77 17.91 -3.80 -15.96
CA ALA A 77 18.39 -2.91 -17.01
C ALA A 77 17.22 -2.25 -17.75
N PHE A 78 17.47 -1.06 -18.30
CA PHE A 78 16.54 -0.39 -19.21
C PHE A 78 16.93 -0.71 -20.65
N VAL A 79 15.95 -1.13 -21.46
CA VAL A 79 16.15 -1.49 -22.87
C VAL A 79 15.29 -0.56 -23.73
N THR A 80 15.91 0.01 -24.77
CA THR A 80 15.23 0.86 -25.75
C THR A 80 15.13 0.16 -27.10
N PHE A 81 13.94 0.16 -27.69
CA PHE A 81 13.68 -0.43 -29.00
C PHE A 81 13.61 0.65 -30.09
N ARG A 82 13.85 0.26 -31.35
CA ARG A 82 13.72 1.18 -32.49
C ARG A 82 12.26 1.46 -32.85
N THR A 83 11.35 0.53 -32.56
CA THR A 83 9.91 0.64 -32.85
C THR A 83 9.10 0.39 -31.58
N LEU A 84 7.96 1.07 -31.45
CA LEU A 84 7.04 0.90 -30.31
C LEU A 84 6.42 -0.49 -30.29
N GLN A 85 6.14 -1.06 -31.46
CA GLN A 85 5.60 -2.41 -31.60
C GLN A 85 6.53 -3.46 -30.97
N ALA A 86 7.84 -3.40 -31.24
CA ALA A 86 8.80 -4.32 -30.65
C ALA A 86 8.87 -4.19 -29.11
N ALA A 87 8.77 -2.96 -28.59
CA ALA A 87 8.72 -2.73 -27.15
C ALA A 87 7.46 -3.32 -26.49
N CYS A 88 6.29 -3.12 -27.10
CA CYS A 88 5.04 -3.71 -26.60
C CYS A 88 5.09 -5.23 -26.61
N ILE A 89 5.55 -5.84 -27.72
CA ILE A 89 5.67 -7.30 -27.83
C ILE A 89 6.62 -7.82 -26.76
N ALA A 90 7.78 -7.19 -26.56
CA ALA A 90 8.75 -7.62 -25.55
C ALA A 90 8.19 -7.57 -24.11
N CYS A 91 7.29 -6.63 -23.79
CA CYS A 91 6.65 -6.54 -22.47
C CYS A 91 5.48 -7.52 -22.29
N GLN A 92 4.94 -8.09 -23.38
CA GLN A 92 3.77 -8.97 -23.35
C GLN A 92 4.13 -10.46 -23.47
N VAL A 93 5.33 -10.78 -23.93
CA VAL A 93 5.81 -12.15 -24.13
C VAL A 93 6.63 -12.60 -22.91
N VAL A 94 6.48 -13.86 -22.52
CA VAL A 94 7.35 -14.50 -21.53
C VAL A 94 8.71 -14.73 -22.18
N LEU A 95 9.74 -14.06 -21.65
CA LEU A 95 11.11 -14.12 -22.19
C LEU A 95 11.97 -15.22 -21.54
N ASP A 96 11.43 -15.91 -20.54
CA ASP A 96 12.12 -16.97 -19.80
C ASP A 96 11.87 -18.33 -20.45
N GLU A 97 12.90 -19.18 -20.49
CA GLU A 97 12.83 -20.54 -21.04
C GLU A 97 12.17 -21.50 -20.04
N ASP A 98 12.41 -21.27 -18.74
CA ASP A 98 11.83 -22.05 -17.64
C ASP A 98 10.57 -21.37 -17.09
N ALA A 99 9.39 -21.75 -17.59
CA ALA A 99 8.10 -21.24 -17.11
C ALA A 99 7.87 -21.42 -15.58
N VAL A 100 8.57 -22.38 -14.96
CA VAL A 100 8.49 -22.68 -13.52
C VAL A 100 9.32 -21.69 -12.68
N LYS A 101 10.40 -21.14 -13.22
CA LYS A 101 11.22 -20.13 -12.54
C LYS A 101 10.78 -18.71 -12.85
N GLY A 102 10.20 -18.47 -14.04
CA GLY A 102 9.26 -17.41 -14.46
C GLY A 102 9.48 -15.95 -14.05
N PHE A 103 10.52 -15.64 -13.27
CA PHE A 103 10.79 -14.37 -12.62
C PHE A 103 12.23 -13.92 -12.85
N GLU A 104 13.04 -14.68 -13.61
CA GLU A 104 14.43 -14.31 -13.86
C GLU A 104 14.52 -13.17 -14.90
N LEU A 105 13.63 -13.16 -15.89
CA LEU A 105 13.61 -12.14 -16.94
C LEU A 105 12.20 -11.57 -17.18
N LEU A 106 11.83 -10.62 -16.33
CA LEU A 106 10.56 -9.89 -16.40
C LEU A 106 10.74 -8.57 -17.17
N ALA A 107 9.98 -8.40 -18.26
CA ALA A 107 9.92 -7.16 -19.02
C ALA A 107 8.64 -6.40 -18.70
N GLU A 108 8.80 -5.22 -18.09
CA GLU A 108 7.70 -4.29 -17.78
C GLU A 108 7.90 -2.98 -18.54
N PRO A 109 6.81 -2.25 -18.87
CA PRO A 109 6.93 -0.93 -19.46
C PRO A 109 7.74 -0.01 -18.54
N ALA A 110 8.77 0.61 -19.10
CA ALA A 110 9.65 1.48 -18.33
C ALA A 110 8.86 2.69 -17.78
N PRO A 111 8.88 2.92 -16.47
CA PRO A 111 8.24 4.09 -15.85
C PRO A 111 8.97 5.39 -16.21
N GLU A 112 8.31 6.53 -15.97
CA GLU A 112 8.94 7.84 -16.18
C GLU A 112 10.21 7.95 -15.32
N PRO A 113 11.32 8.52 -15.84
CA PRO A 113 12.58 8.64 -15.08
C PRO A 113 12.48 9.36 -13.73
N ARG A 114 11.45 10.20 -13.54
CA ARG A 114 11.17 10.93 -12.29
C ARG A 114 10.42 10.08 -11.26
N ASP A 115 9.68 9.06 -11.72
CA ASP A 115 8.92 8.14 -10.89
C ASP A 115 9.81 6.98 -10.37
N VAL A 116 11.01 6.84 -10.90
CA VAL A 116 11.96 5.79 -10.53
C VAL A 116 12.69 6.11 -9.24
N ILE A 117 12.63 5.20 -8.28
CA ILE A 117 13.36 5.26 -7.01
C ILE A 117 14.73 4.62 -7.21
N TRP A 118 15.71 5.41 -7.68
CA TRP A 118 17.04 4.94 -8.08
C TRP A 118 17.76 4.09 -7.03
N HIS A 119 17.57 4.37 -5.75
CA HIS A 119 18.20 3.61 -4.67
C HIS A 119 17.65 2.17 -4.52
N ASN A 120 16.44 1.91 -5.04
CA ASN A 120 15.76 0.61 -4.95
C ASN A 120 15.81 -0.18 -6.28
N VAL A 121 16.20 0.44 -7.39
CA VAL A 121 16.15 -0.19 -8.73
C VAL A 121 16.95 -1.48 -8.79
N ALA A 122 18.15 -1.52 -8.19
CA ALA A 122 19.04 -2.68 -8.23
C ALA A 122 18.59 -3.87 -7.36
N ARG A 123 17.45 -3.77 -6.66
CA ARG A 123 16.94 -4.85 -5.81
C ARG A 123 16.40 -6.00 -6.67
N HIS A 124 16.82 -7.21 -6.34
CA HIS A 124 16.37 -8.42 -7.02
C HIS A 124 14.88 -8.70 -6.73
N GLN A 125 14.13 -9.13 -7.74
CA GLN A 125 12.67 -9.27 -7.66
C GLN A 125 12.22 -10.29 -6.61
N ALA A 126 12.89 -11.44 -6.49
CA ALA A 126 12.56 -12.44 -5.49
C ALA A 126 12.67 -11.90 -4.05
N GLN A 127 13.68 -11.06 -3.78
CA GLN A 127 13.84 -10.43 -2.47
C GLN A 127 12.71 -9.44 -2.17
N LEU A 128 12.22 -8.72 -3.18
CA LEU A 128 11.08 -7.81 -3.04
C LEU A 128 9.81 -8.59 -2.67
N LEU A 129 9.52 -9.68 -3.39
CA LEU A 129 8.33 -10.51 -3.15
C LEU A 129 8.31 -11.08 -1.72
N VAL A 130 9.43 -11.62 -1.25
CA VAL A 130 9.55 -12.15 0.12
C VAL A 130 9.34 -11.05 1.16
N ARG A 131 9.95 -9.87 0.98
CA ARG A 131 9.79 -8.73 1.90
C ARG A 131 8.34 -8.23 1.93
N GLN A 132 7.72 -8.09 0.76
CA GLN A 132 6.32 -7.70 0.63
C GLN A 132 5.39 -8.71 1.32
N PHE A 133 5.67 -10.01 1.18
CA PHE A 133 4.91 -11.05 1.87
C PHE A 133 4.97 -10.90 3.41
N PHE A 134 6.17 -10.72 3.97
CA PHE A 134 6.32 -10.51 5.43
C PHE A 134 5.63 -9.25 5.93
N VAL A 135 5.71 -8.15 5.18
CA VAL A 135 5.00 -6.91 5.51
C VAL A 135 3.50 -7.11 5.45
N GLU A 136 2.97 -7.75 4.40
CA GLU A 136 1.54 -8.04 4.30
C GLU A 136 1.03 -8.92 5.46
N VAL A 137 1.77 -9.97 5.83
CA VAL A 137 1.41 -10.80 6.99
C VAL A 137 1.41 -9.99 8.29
N THR A 138 2.43 -9.16 8.50
CA THR A 138 2.52 -8.30 9.69
C THR A 138 1.40 -7.28 9.74
N LEU A 139 1.05 -6.67 8.60
CA LEU A 139 -0.07 -5.73 8.49
C LEU A 139 -1.42 -6.41 8.72
N LEU A 140 -1.60 -7.64 8.25
CA LEU A 140 -2.81 -8.43 8.53
C LEU A 140 -2.95 -8.74 10.03
N ILE A 141 -1.86 -9.12 10.70
CA ILE A 141 -1.86 -9.30 12.16
C ILE A 141 -2.18 -7.97 12.86
N GLY A 142 -1.52 -6.88 12.46
CA GLY A 142 -1.79 -5.54 13.01
C GLY A 142 -3.24 -5.09 12.79
N LEU A 143 -3.84 -5.45 11.65
CA LEU A 143 -5.24 -5.18 11.34
C LEU A 143 -6.19 -5.94 12.29
N ALA A 144 -5.89 -7.21 12.59
CA ALA A 144 -6.67 -8.01 13.54
C ALA A 144 -6.64 -7.41 14.96
N PHE A 145 -5.51 -6.84 15.36
CA PHE A 145 -5.35 -6.16 16.65
C PHE A 145 -5.70 -4.66 16.64
N TRP A 146 -6.23 -4.13 15.54
CA TRP A 146 -6.46 -2.69 15.36
C TRP A 146 -7.48 -2.09 16.34
N SER A 147 -8.39 -2.88 16.90
CA SER A 147 -9.33 -2.43 17.93
C SER A 147 -8.63 -1.94 19.20
N VAL A 148 -7.46 -2.50 19.54
CA VAL A 148 -6.69 -2.14 20.74
C VAL A 148 -6.18 -0.70 20.69
N PRO A 149 -5.42 -0.25 19.68
CA PRO A 149 -4.96 1.14 19.62
C PRO A 149 -6.12 2.14 19.51
N VAL A 150 -7.19 1.79 18.79
CA VAL A 150 -8.37 2.66 18.66
C VAL A 150 -9.06 2.85 20.00
N SER A 151 -9.34 1.76 20.73
CA SER A 151 -9.96 1.83 22.06
C SER A 151 -9.08 2.53 23.08
N LEU A 152 -7.77 2.28 23.06
CA LEU A 152 -6.81 2.98 23.90
C LEU A 152 -6.90 4.49 23.65
N LEU A 153 -6.83 4.94 22.39
CA LEU A 153 -6.94 6.36 22.06
C LEU A 153 -8.25 6.99 22.51
N GLN A 154 -9.37 6.29 22.39
CA GLN A 154 -10.65 6.81 22.89
C GLN A 154 -10.61 7.05 24.40
N VAL A 155 -9.95 6.16 25.16
CA VAL A 155 -9.75 6.34 26.61
C VAL A 155 -8.84 7.54 26.89
N TRP A 156 -7.74 7.71 26.14
CA TRP A 156 -6.83 8.84 26.29
C TRP A 156 -7.47 10.18 25.90
N CYS A 157 -8.29 10.20 24.86
CA CYS A 157 -9.01 11.39 24.38
C CYS A 157 -10.31 11.66 25.15
N SER A 158 -10.46 11.11 26.35
CA SER A 158 -11.58 11.42 27.23
C SER A 158 -11.35 12.77 27.92
N LEU A 159 -12.34 13.67 27.82
CA LEU A 159 -12.27 15.02 28.37
C LEU A 159 -11.88 15.00 29.87
N THR A 160 -12.43 14.07 30.64
CA THR A 160 -12.15 13.92 32.08
C THR A 160 -10.68 13.63 32.35
N ARG A 161 -10.02 12.81 31.52
CA ARG A 161 -8.59 12.49 31.71
C ARG A 161 -7.70 13.63 31.21
N LEU A 162 -8.10 14.27 30.11
CA LEU A 162 -7.35 15.35 29.52
C LEU A 162 -7.39 16.62 30.38
N SER A 163 -8.52 16.91 31.04
CA SER A 163 -8.67 18.05 31.96
C SER A 163 -7.84 17.93 33.24
N HIS A 164 -7.45 16.71 33.63
CA HIS A 164 -6.50 16.46 34.71
C HIS A 164 -5.04 16.66 34.27
N LEU A 165 -4.71 16.37 32.99
CA LEU A 165 -3.35 16.48 32.46
C LEU A 165 -3.02 17.87 31.91
N LEU A 166 -4.03 18.56 31.34
CA LEU A 166 -3.91 19.86 30.71
C LEU A 166 -4.90 20.82 31.38
N PRO A 167 -4.51 21.51 32.47
CA PRO A 167 -5.41 22.39 33.22
C PRO A 167 -5.89 23.60 32.41
N TRP A 168 -5.21 23.97 31.32
CA TRP A 168 -5.67 25.00 30.39
C TRP A 168 -6.91 24.58 29.57
N LEU A 169 -7.22 23.27 29.53
CA LEU A 169 -8.43 22.74 28.92
C LEU A 169 -9.63 22.79 29.88
N GLN A 170 -9.42 23.16 31.15
CA GLN A 170 -10.50 23.51 32.07
C GLN A 170 -11.06 24.86 31.63
N LEU A 171 -11.95 24.82 30.65
CA LEU A 171 -12.71 25.99 30.24
C LEU A 171 -13.55 26.46 31.42
N PRO A 172 -13.64 27.78 31.67
CA PRO A 172 -14.51 28.30 32.70
C PRO A 172 -15.95 27.85 32.41
N ALA A 173 -16.64 27.34 33.43
CA ALA A 173 -18.03 26.84 33.39
C ALA A 173 -19.08 27.89 32.93
N SER A 174 -18.64 29.08 32.51
CA SER A 174 -19.44 30.19 32.04
C SER A 174 -20.01 30.03 30.63
N VAL A 175 -19.53 29.04 29.85
CA VAL A 175 -20.02 28.81 28.47
C VAL A 175 -20.81 27.51 28.41
N LEU A 176 -22.13 27.60 28.56
CA LEU A 176 -23.03 26.44 28.46
C LEU A 176 -22.78 25.68 27.14
N GLY A 177 -22.37 24.41 27.24
CA GLY A 177 -22.30 23.49 26.11
C GLY A 177 -20.95 23.32 25.41
N MET A 178 -19.89 24.06 25.79
CA MET A 178 -18.55 23.80 25.24
C MET A 178 -18.00 22.44 25.68
N ASP A 179 -18.25 22.04 26.93
CA ASP A 179 -17.77 20.79 27.50
C ASP A 179 -18.40 19.56 26.83
N SER A 180 -19.69 19.64 26.49
CA SER A 180 -20.40 18.58 25.78
C SER A 180 -19.92 18.44 24.33
N LEU A 181 -19.67 19.57 23.65
CA LEU A 181 -19.10 19.56 22.31
C LEU A 181 -17.68 18.96 22.31
N LEU A 182 -16.82 19.39 23.22
CA LEU A 182 -15.45 18.85 23.32
C LEU A 182 -15.46 17.36 23.62
N THR A 183 -16.36 16.89 24.49
CA THR A 183 -16.49 15.45 24.80
C THR A 183 -16.81 14.60 23.56
N VAL A 184 -17.58 15.14 22.61
CA VAL A 184 -17.94 14.45 21.36
C VAL A 184 -16.82 14.55 20.32
N TYR A 185 -16.26 15.74 20.10
CA TYR A 185 -15.30 15.99 19.02
C TYR A 185 -13.87 15.56 19.35
N LEU A 186 -13.45 15.61 20.61
CA LEU A 186 -12.09 15.28 21.02
C LEU A 186 -11.65 13.85 20.63
N PRO A 187 -12.42 12.77 20.92
CA PRO A 187 -12.06 11.43 20.48
C PRO A 187 -12.14 11.25 18.96
N VAL A 188 -13.03 11.98 18.27
CA VAL A 188 -13.13 11.97 16.80
C VAL A 188 -11.89 12.58 16.18
N LEU A 189 -11.45 13.74 16.65
CA LEU A 189 -10.23 14.40 16.18
C LEU A 189 -8.98 13.59 16.52
N GLY A 190 -8.94 12.97 17.70
CA GLY A 190 -7.87 12.04 18.07
C GLY A 190 -7.78 10.84 17.14
N LEU A 191 -8.92 10.26 16.76
CA LEU A 191 -8.96 9.17 15.78
C LEU A 191 -8.51 9.64 14.38
N LEU A 192 -8.99 10.80 13.91
CA LEU A 192 -8.57 11.37 12.63
C LEU A 192 -7.06 11.63 12.61
N ALA A 193 -6.49 12.13 13.70
CA ALA A 193 -5.05 12.32 13.82
C ALA A 193 -4.30 10.98 13.76
N LEU A 194 -4.79 9.92 14.42
CA LEU A 194 -4.21 8.58 14.30
C LEU A 194 -4.26 8.09 12.84
N LEU A 195 -5.40 8.25 12.17
CA LEU A 195 -5.57 7.83 10.78
C LEU A 195 -4.60 8.54 9.83
N GLU A 196 -4.28 9.81 10.07
CA GLU A 196 -3.33 10.58 9.26
C GLU A 196 -1.87 10.13 9.45
N VAL A 197 -1.52 9.59 10.62
CA VAL A 197 -0.18 9.06 10.89
C VAL A 197 0.07 7.74 10.15
N ILE A 198 -0.97 6.92 9.94
CA ILE A 198 -0.86 5.60 9.29
C ILE A 198 -0.23 5.67 7.89
N PRO A 199 -0.72 6.46 6.92
CA PRO A 199 -0.15 6.50 5.58
C PRO A 199 1.32 6.93 5.59
N ALA A 200 1.72 7.82 6.50
CA ALA A 200 3.13 8.21 6.65
C ALA A 200 4.01 7.03 7.10
N VAL A 201 3.54 6.24 8.07
CA VAL A 201 4.25 5.04 8.54
C VAL A 201 4.30 3.96 7.46
N LEU A 202 3.17 3.70 6.78
CA LEU A 202 3.10 2.72 5.70
C LEU A 202 3.98 3.09 4.51
N HIS A 203 4.04 4.38 4.16
CA HIS A 203 4.92 4.88 3.10
C HIS A 203 6.40 4.73 3.47
N GLY A 204 6.78 5.03 4.73
CA GLY A 204 8.13 4.80 5.24
C GLY A 204 8.52 3.31 5.22
N LEU A 205 7.60 2.42 5.60
CA LEU A 205 7.80 0.98 5.57
C LEU A 205 8.00 0.46 4.14
N ALA A 206 7.14 0.87 3.21
CA ALA A 206 7.20 0.42 1.81
C ALA A 206 8.41 1.00 1.05
N SER A 207 8.79 2.25 1.30
CA SER A 207 9.95 2.87 0.64
C SER A 207 11.28 2.29 1.13
N ARG A 208 11.43 2.09 2.45
CA ARG A 208 12.72 1.74 3.07
C ARG A 208 12.93 0.24 3.25
N TYR A 209 11.90 -0.50 3.67
CA TYR A 209 12.02 -1.92 3.98
C TYR A 209 11.68 -2.83 2.80
N GLU A 210 10.54 -2.59 2.14
CA GLU A 210 10.14 -3.40 0.99
C GLU A 210 11.00 -3.10 -0.22
N GLY A 211 11.35 -1.84 -0.44
CA GLY A 211 12.22 -1.45 -1.54
C GLY A 211 11.48 -1.33 -2.87
N VAL A 212 10.26 -0.79 -2.87
CA VAL A 212 9.48 -0.57 -4.10
C VAL A 212 10.29 0.29 -5.09
N LYS A 213 10.26 -0.09 -6.37
CA LYS A 213 11.10 0.49 -7.44
C LYS A 213 10.56 1.81 -8.01
N THR A 214 9.25 2.06 -7.89
CA THR A 214 8.59 3.27 -8.41
C THR A 214 7.75 3.95 -7.36
N GLU A 215 7.70 5.28 -7.41
CA GLU A 215 6.89 6.12 -6.51
C GLU A 215 5.39 5.87 -6.73
N SER A 216 4.96 5.71 -7.98
CA SER A 216 3.56 5.42 -8.29
C SER A 216 3.08 4.10 -7.69
N ASN A 217 3.88 3.03 -7.76
CA ASN A 217 3.54 1.76 -7.10
C ASN A 217 3.59 1.91 -5.57
N LEU A 218 4.57 2.64 -5.05
CA LEU A 218 4.69 2.90 -3.61
C LEU A 218 3.42 3.58 -3.06
N GLN A 219 2.92 4.60 -3.76
CA GLN A 219 1.66 5.27 -3.42
C GLN A 219 0.46 4.32 -3.52
N MET A 220 0.38 3.52 -4.58
CA MET A 220 -0.70 2.54 -4.77
C MET A 220 -0.74 1.49 -3.64
N HIS A 221 0.41 0.93 -3.26
CA HIS A 221 0.52 -0.02 -2.14
C HIS A 221 0.12 0.64 -0.82
N THR A 222 0.59 1.85 -0.57
CA THR A 222 0.25 2.63 0.63
C THR A 222 -1.26 2.87 0.72
N MET A 223 -1.88 3.33 -0.37
CA MET A 223 -3.32 3.59 -0.42
C MET A 223 -4.14 2.32 -0.21
N ARG A 224 -3.77 1.21 -0.86
CA ARG A 224 -4.47 -0.08 -0.71
C ARG A 224 -4.38 -0.62 0.73
N ARG A 225 -3.25 -0.44 1.40
CA ARG A 225 -3.07 -0.80 2.81
C ARG A 225 -3.87 0.10 3.71
N TYR A 226 -3.79 1.42 3.51
CA TYR A 226 -4.54 2.41 4.26
C TYR A 226 -6.05 2.18 4.17
N TRP A 227 -6.58 1.87 2.98
CA TRP A 227 -7.98 1.52 2.79
C TRP A 227 -8.44 0.36 3.69
N ARG A 228 -7.61 -0.68 3.88
CA ARG A 228 -7.92 -1.79 4.80
C ARG A 228 -8.03 -1.32 6.25
N PHE A 229 -7.13 -0.45 6.70
CA PHE A 229 -7.21 0.15 8.05
C PHE A 229 -8.42 1.05 8.22
N GLN A 230 -8.81 1.79 7.17
CA GLN A 230 -10.03 2.60 7.19
C GLN A 230 -11.28 1.73 7.36
N LEU A 231 -11.37 0.63 6.60
CA LEU A 231 -12.46 -0.34 6.75
C LEU A 231 -12.47 -0.99 8.14
N ALA A 232 -11.31 -1.37 8.68
CA ALA A 232 -11.23 -1.89 10.04
C ALA A 232 -11.66 -0.86 11.08
N THR A 233 -11.36 0.43 10.89
CA THR A 233 -11.78 1.49 11.79
C THR A 233 -13.30 1.66 11.80
N ILE A 234 -13.92 1.66 10.62
CA ILE A 234 -15.39 1.70 10.49
C ILE A 234 -16.00 0.44 11.12
N GLY A 235 -15.40 -0.73 10.86
CA GLY A 235 -15.82 -2.00 11.45
C GLY A 235 -15.75 -1.98 12.98
N VAL A 236 -14.63 -1.59 13.56
CA VAL A 236 -14.44 -1.48 15.01
C VAL A 236 -15.44 -0.50 15.62
N THR A 237 -15.66 0.66 14.99
CA THR A 237 -16.56 1.69 15.53
C THR A 237 -18.02 1.24 15.45
N ALA A 238 -18.45 0.68 14.30
CA ALA A 238 -19.80 0.16 14.12
C ALA A 238 -20.08 -1.02 15.07
N LEU A 239 -19.11 -1.92 15.22
CA LEU A 239 -19.22 -3.10 16.05
C LEU A 239 -19.02 -2.82 17.54
N SER A 240 -18.35 -1.74 17.94
CA SER A 240 -18.12 -1.40 19.36
C SER A 240 -19.42 -1.26 20.17
N GLY A 241 -20.52 -0.84 19.53
CA GLY A 241 -21.83 -0.76 20.17
C GLY A 241 -22.51 -2.13 20.37
N SER A 242 -22.11 -3.16 19.61
CA SER A 242 -22.76 -4.48 19.58
C SER A 242 -21.90 -5.60 20.16
N VAL A 243 -20.59 -5.54 19.98
CA VAL A 243 -19.63 -6.62 20.29
C VAL A 243 -19.53 -6.94 21.78
N SER A 244 -19.68 -5.95 22.66
CA SER A 244 -19.61 -6.18 24.12
C SER A 244 -20.68 -7.15 24.63
N TYR A 245 -21.81 -7.30 23.93
CA TYR A 245 -22.88 -8.24 24.28
C TYR A 245 -22.90 -9.51 23.39
N SER A 246 -22.26 -9.47 22.20
CA SER A 246 -22.50 -10.45 21.12
C SER A 246 -21.34 -11.39 20.79
N ILE A 247 -20.13 -11.29 21.36
CA ILE A 247 -19.01 -12.18 20.98
C ILE A 247 -19.37 -13.68 21.14
N LYS A 248 -20.09 -14.04 22.21
CA LYS A 248 -20.56 -15.42 22.40
C LYS A 248 -21.64 -15.82 21.38
N THR A 249 -22.61 -14.93 21.14
CA THR A 249 -23.72 -15.16 20.19
C THR A 249 -23.26 -15.22 18.72
N ILE A 250 -22.22 -14.47 18.35
CA ILE A 250 -21.66 -14.42 16.99
C ILE A 250 -20.87 -15.70 16.67
N LEU A 251 -20.21 -16.29 17.67
CA LEU A 251 -19.51 -17.57 17.52
C LEU A 251 -20.50 -18.73 17.32
N ASP A 252 -21.66 -18.66 17.98
CA ASP A 252 -22.69 -19.69 17.90
C ASP A 252 -23.57 -19.55 16.63
N GLU A 253 -23.81 -18.32 16.15
CA GLU A 253 -24.66 -18.10 14.98
C GLU A 253 -24.16 -16.92 14.10
N PRO A 254 -23.37 -17.19 13.03
CA PRO A 254 -22.73 -16.14 12.23
C PRO A 254 -23.71 -15.32 11.38
N SER A 255 -24.94 -15.78 11.17
CA SER A 255 -26.01 -15.02 10.50
C SER A 255 -26.53 -13.85 11.35
N SER A 256 -26.38 -13.93 12.68
CA SER A 256 -26.82 -12.88 13.62
C SER A 256 -26.00 -11.58 13.51
N VAL A 257 -24.81 -11.64 12.92
CA VAL A 257 -23.91 -10.48 12.72
C VAL A 257 -24.59 -9.38 11.89
N PHE A 258 -25.31 -9.75 10.83
CA PHE A 258 -25.97 -8.77 9.97
C PHE A 258 -27.10 -8.02 10.69
N TRP A 259 -27.86 -8.74 11.53
CA TRP A 259 -28.92 -8.15 12.35
C TRP A 259 -28.34 -7.22 13.43
N ALA A 260 -27.30 -7.68 14.12
CA ALA A 260 -26.59 -6.91 15.13
C ALA A 260 -25.94 -5.63 14.55
N LEU A 261 -25.40 -5.72 13.33
CA LEU A 261 -24.88 -4.58 12.59
C LEU A 261 -26.00 -3.59 12.23
N GLY A 262 -27.15 -4.09 11.76
CA GLY A 262 -28.33 -3.27 11.45
C GLY A 262 -28.84 -2.45 12.64
N GLN A 263 -28.75 -2.98 13.85
CA GLN A 263 -29.17 -2.29 15.08
C GLN A 263 -28.11 -1.29 15.61
N SER A 264 -26.82 -1.57 15.40
CA SER A 264 -25.73 -0.73 15.89
C SER A 264 -25.41 0.45 14.98
N LEU A 265 -25.61 0.33 13.67
CA LEU A 265 -25.34 1.40 12.70
C LEU A 265 -26.05 2.73 13.04
N PRO A 266 -27.36 2.77 13.37
CA PRO A 266 -28.03 4.00 13.77
C PRO A 266 -27.45 4.64 15.03
N GLN A 267 -26.97 3.83 15.98
CA GLN A 267 -26.40 4.32 17.24
C GLN A 267 -25.05 5.02 17.02
N VAL A 268 -24.27 4.55 16.04
CA VAL A 268 -22.96 5.11 15.68
C VAL A 268 -23.06 6.21 14.62
N SER A 269 -24.25 6.47 14.05
CA SER A 269 -24.45 7.47 12.99
C SER A 269 -23.99 8.88 13.37
N VAL A 270 -24.26 9.31 14.60
CA VAL A 270 -23.85 10.62 15.14
C VAL A 270 -22.32 10.73 15.15
N TYR A 271 -21.62 9.65 15.47
CA TYR A 271 -20.16 9.59 15.44
C TYR A 271 -19.60 9.75 14.02
N PHE A 272 -20.19 9.06 13.03
CA PHE A 272 -19.76 9.21 11.64
C PHE A 272 -20.06 10.60 11.07
N LEU A 273 -21.21 11.20 11.42
CA LEU A 273 -21.51 12.58 11.07
C LEU A 273 -20.48 13.55 11.66
N ALA A 274 -20.16 13.40 12.95
CA ALA A 274 -19.11 14.20 13.60
C ALA A 274 -17.75 14.00 12.92
N THR A 275 -17.43 12.79 12.46
CA THR A 275 -16.17 12.47 11.76
C THR A 275 -16.09 13.18 10.40
N VAL A 276 -17.13 13.10 9.58
CA VAL A 276 -17.19 13.76 8.27
C VAL A 276 -17.17 15.28 8.43
N LEU A 277 -17.90 15.81 9.41
CA LEU A 277 -17.91 17.25 9.68
C LEU A 277 -16.53 17.73 10.16
N SER A 278 -15.86 16.96 11.02
CA SER A 278 -14.51 17.28 11.51
C SER A 278 -13.47 17.21 10.41
N SER A 279 -13.54 16.23 9.51
CA SER A 279 -12.60 16.14 8.38
C SER A 279 -12.77 17.34 7.43
N ALA A 280 -14.00 17.76 7.17
CA ALA A 280 -14.29 18.91 6.32
C ALA A 280 -13.88 20.24 6.96
N LEU A 281 -14.26 20.48 8.23
CA LEU A 281 -14.06 21.77 8.89
C LEU A 281 -12.67 21.94 9.53
N VAL A 282 -12.03 20.86 9.94
CA VAL A 282 -10.73 20.92 10.64
C VAL A 282 -9.61 20.47 9.72
N VAL A 283 -9.67 19.23 9.23
CA VAL A 283 -8.54 18.62 8.47
C VAL A 283 -8.31 19.36 7.14
N GLY A 284 -9.37 19.71 6.42
CA GLY A 284 -9.27 20.45 5.16
C GLY A 284 -8.52 21.79 5.30
N PRO A 285 -9.01 22.73 6.13
CA PRO A 285 -8.34 24.01 6.37
C PRO A 285 -6.93 23.87 6.94
N VAL A 286 -6.69 22.93 7.87
CA VAL A 286 -5.35 22.68 8.42
C VAL A 286 -4.37 22.22 7.33
N SER A 287 -4.84 21.39 6.39
CA SER A 287 -4.03 20.94 5.24
C SER A 287 -3.71 22.09 4.29
N LEU A 288 -4.64 23.04 4.10
CA LEU A 288 -4.42 24.25 3.30
C LEU A 288 -3.35 25.17 3.90
N LEU A 289 -3.23 25.19 5.24
CA LEU A 289 -2.15 25.92 5.93
C LEU A 289 -0.75 25.42 5.56
N ARG A 290 -0.64 24.19 5.01
CA ARG A 290 0.62 23.57 4.57
C ARG A 290 1.72 23.69 5.62
N LEU A 291 1.38 23.37 6.87
CA LEU A 291 2.28 23.41 8.04
C LEU A 291 3.69 22.82 7.79
N PRO A 292 3.85 21.69 7.06
CA PRO A 292 5.19 21.14 6.80
C PRO A 292 6.08 22.06 5.96
N LEU A 293 5.51 22.84 5.05
CA LEU A 293 6.26 23.80 4.24
C LEU A 293 6.64 25.02 5.06
N LEU A 294 5.72 25.53 5.89
CA LEU A 294 6.01 26.63 6.82
C LEU A 294 7.10 26.23 7.82
N ALA A 295 7.05 25.03 8.38
CA ALA A 295 8.08 24.53 9.28
C ALA A 295 9.45 24.40 8.57
N LYS A 296 9.49 23.91 7.33
CA LYS A 296 10.73 23.87 6.53
C LYS A 296 11.28 25.25 6.22
N LEU A 297 10.40 26.22 5.94
CA LEU A 297 10.81 27.61 5.68
C LEU A 297 11.30 28.30 6.95
N ALA A 298 10.62 28.12 8.08
CA ALA A 298 11.04 28.63 9.38
C ALA A 298 12.38 28.01 9.82
N GLY A 299 12.57 26.70 9.62
CA GLY A 299 13.83 26.02 9.90
C GLY A 299 15.00 26.53 9.05
N ARG A 300 14.74 26.85 7.76
CA ARG A 300 15.75 27.47 6.88
C ARG A 300 16.05 28.92 7.27
N ALA A 301 15.06 29.66 7.75
CA ALA A 301 15.25 31.02 8.25
C ALA A 301 16.01 31.06 9.58
N ALA A 302 15.86 30.04 10.42
CA ALA A 302 16.59 29.92 11.69
C ALA A 302 18.03 29.38 11.53
N SER A 303 18.35 28.78 10.38
CA SER A 303 19.71 28.29 10.08
C SER A 303 20.58 29.29 9.32
N ASN A 304 20.04 30.46 8.94
CA ASN A 304 20.75 31.58 8.32
C ASN A 304 20.94 32.71 9.34
#